data_AF-A0A2L0HD34-F1
#
_entry.id   AF-A0A2L0HD34-F1
#
_cell.length_a   1.000
_cell.length_b   1.000
_cell.length_c   1.000
_cell.angle_alpha   90.00
_cell.angle_beta   90.00
_cell.angle_gamma   90.00
#
_symmetry.space_group_name_H-M   'P 1'
#
loop_
_entity.id
_entity.type
_entity.pdbx_description
1 polymer ?
#
loop_
_entity_poly.entity_id
_entity_poly.type
_entity_poly.pdbx_seq_one_letter_code
_entity_poly.pdbx_strand_id
1 'polypeptide(L)'
;MLGVLASVLRSPPRWATPACLVAPALIGFIAEHISFAVDFTCLPLLFIVVLALSHHAFMPGLQPRLRDVGIGEEHLAGMARHAMKQTQLLLNNPREVTEADALSIYKAAW
;
A
#
# COMPACT_ATOMS: atom_id res chain seq x y z
N MET A 1 -17.76 -12.95 -28.83
CA MET A 1 -17.78 -14.16 -27.97
C MET A 1 -19.03 -15.03 -28.16
N LEU A 2 -20.23 -14.49 -28.31
CA LEU A 2 -21.49 -15.25 -28.50
C LEU A 2 -21.55 -16.12 -29.78
N GLY A 3 -20.99 -15.63 -30.90
CA GLY A 3 -21.06 -16.34 -32.19
C GLY A 3 -20.22 -17.64 -32.27
N VAL A 4 -19.11 -17.72 -31.53
CA VAL A 4 -18.24 -18.90 -31.50
C VAL A 4 -18.88 -20.03 -30.69
N LEU A 5 -19.51 -19.69 -29.56
CA LEU A 5 -20.24 -20.65 -28.73
C LEU A 5 -21.42 -21.28 -29.50
N ALA A 6 -22.16 -20.48 -30.26
CA ALA A 6 -23.29 -20.93 -31.07
C ALA A 6 -22.86 -21.84 -32.25
N SER A 7 -21.66 -21.62 -32.80
CA SER A 7 -21.09 -22.48 -33.84
C SER A 7 -20.62 -23.83 -33.31
N VAL A 8 -20.02 -23.86 -32.12
CA VAL A 8 -19.52 -25.09 -31.48
C VAL A 8 -20.67 -25.99 -30.99
N LEU A 9 -21.78 -25.41 -30.52
CA LEU A 9 -22.98 -26.16 -30.12
C LEU A 9 -23.71 -26.79 -31.32
N ARG A 10 -23.59 -26.21 -32.53
CA ARG A 10 -24.26 -26.70 -33.74
C ARG A 10 -23.56 -27.91 -34.36
N SER A 11 -22.28 -28.13 -34.06
CA SER A 11 -21.49 -29.27 -34.56
C SER A 11 -20.38 -29.64 -33.56
N PRO A 12 -20.71 -30.32 -32.45
CA PRO A 12 -19.72 -30.67 -31.44
C PRO A 12 -18.73 -31.73 -31.97
N PRO A 13 -17.41 -31.60 -31.68
CA PRO A 13 -16.43 -32.64 -31.95
C PRO A 13 -16.83 -33.96 -31.26
N ARG A 14 -16.58 -35.12 -31.89
CA ARG A 14 -17.03 -36.44 -31.39
C ARG A 14 -16.51 -36.82 -29.99
N TRP A 15 -15.50 -36.12 -29.47
CA TRP A 15 -14.91 -36.33 -28.14
C TRP A 15 -15.38 -35.29 -27.09
N ALA A 16 -16.09 -34.24 -27.52
CA ALA A 16 -16.58 -33.19 -26.64
C ALA A 16 -17.94 -33.60 -26.06
N THR A 17 -17.94 -34.26 -24.90
CA THR A 17 -19.15 -34.49 -24.13
C THR A 17 -19.65 -33.15 -23.54
N PRO A 18 -20.96 -32.95 -23.35
CA PRO A 18 -21.51 -31.69 -22.82
C PRO A 18 -20.91 -31.29 -21.46
N ALA A 19 -20.45 -32.27 -20.67
CA ALA A 19 -19.80 -32.04 -19.38
C ALA A 19 -18.48 -31.24 -19.49
N CYS A 20 -17.71 -31.41 -20.58
CA CYS A 20 -16.42 -30.73 -20.76
C CYS A 20 -16.56 -29.22 -21.06
N LEU A 21 -17.72 -28.77 -21.55
CA LEU A 21 -18.01 -27.34 -21.83
C LEU A 21 -18.60 -26.61 -20.62
N VAL A 22 -19.23 -27.34 -19.68
CA VAL A 22 -19.86 -26.78 -18.47
C VAL A 22 -18.83 -26.35 -17.42
N ALA A 23 -17.75 -27.11 -17.28
CA ALA A 23 -16.70 -26.84 -16.30
C ALA A 23 -16.05 -25.43 -16.45
N PRO A 24 -15.56 -25.00 -17.63
CA PRO A 24 -14.97 -23.67 -17.78
C PRO A 24 -16.00 -22.52 -17.64
N ALA A 25 -17.27 -22.74 -18.02
CA ALA A 25 -18.32 -21.73 -17.87
C ALA A 25 -18.68 -21.49 -16.39
N LEU A 26 -18.75 -22.55 -15.59
CA LEU A 26 -19.02 -22.46 -14.16
C LEU A 26 -17.86 -21.79 -13.41
N ILE A 27 -16.61 -22.08 -13.79
CA ILE A 27 -15.42 -21.44 -13.23
C ILE A 27 -15.41 -19.94 -13.52
N GLY A 28 -15.75 -19.51 -14.75
CA GLY A 28 -15.86 -18.09 -15.10
C GLY A 28 -16.94 -17.37 -14.29
N PHE A 29 -18.12 -17.97 -14.17
CA PHE A 29 -19.23 -17.42 -13.37
C PHE A 29 -18.88 -17.29 -11.89
N ILE A 30 -18.26 -18.32 -11.30
CA ILE A 30 -17.81 -18.28 -9.90
C ILE A 30 -16.70 -17.24 -9.72
N ALA A 31 -15.74 -17.15 -10.64
CA ALA A 31 -14.65 -16.18 -10.57
C ALA A 31 -15.14 -14.73 -10.68
N GLU A 32 -16.10 -14.45 -11.58
CA GLU A 32 -16.70 -13.12 -11.71
C GLU A 32 -17.52 -12.74 -10.47
N HIS A 33 -18.32 -13.67 -9.94
CA HIS A 33 -19.11 -13.41 -8.74
C HIS A 33 -18.26 -13.24 -7.48
N ILE A 34 -17.19 -14.03 -7.32
CA ILE A 34 -16.26 -13.89 -6.20
C ILE A 34 -15.50 -12.58 -6.32
N SER A 35 -14.98 -12.24 -7.50
CA SER A 35 -14.26 -10.97 -7.71
C SER A 35 -15.15 -9.77 -7.40
N PHE A 36 -16.41 -9.77 -7.88
CA PHE A 36 -17.35 -8.69 -7.58
C PHE A 36 -17.66 -8.56 -6.08
N ALA A 37 -17.82 -9.69 -5.37
CA ALA A 37 -18.06 -9.68 -3.93
C ALA A 37 -16.83 -9.21 -3.13
N VAL A 38 -15.63 -9.59 -3.58
CA VAL A 38 -14.36 -9.15 -3.00
C VAL A 38 -14.17 -7.66 -3.23
N ASP A 39 -14.35 -7.15 -4.45
CA ASP A 39 -14.20 -5.73 -4.73
C ASP A 39 -15.22 -4.89 -3.96
N PHE A 40 -16.50 -5.31 -3.94
CA PHE A 40 -17.57 -4.59 -3.25
C PHE A 40 -17.39 -4.55 -1.72
N THR A 41 -16.69 -5.52 -1.13
CA THR A 41 -16.48 -5.58 0.32
C THR A 41 -15.11 -5.03 0.73
N CYS A 42 -14.05 -5.41 0.01
CA CYS A 42 -12.67 -5.08 0.34
C CYS A 42 -12.31 -3.65 -0.05
N LEU A 43 -12.82 -3.10 -1.16
CA LEU A 43 -12.51 -1.71 -1.53
C LEU A 43 -13.06 -0.69 -0.53
N PRO A 44 -14.33 -0.72 -0.10
CA PRO A 44 -14.82 0.23 0.89
C PRO A 44 -14.17 -0.01 2.26
N LEU A 45 -13.88 -1.26 2.64
CA LEU A 45 -13.16 -1.56 3.87
C LEU A 45 -11.74 -0.97 3.85
N LEU A 46 -11.01 -1.17 2.76
CA LEU A 46 -9.66 -0.62 2.57
C LEU A 46 -9.70 0.92 2.57
N PHE A 47 -10.70 1.51 1.93
CA PHE A 47 -10.91 2.96 1.96
C PHE A 47 -11.17 3.48 3.38
N ILE A 48 -12.01 2.80 4.17
CA ILE A 48 -12.26 3.14 5.57
C ILE A 48 -10.98 3.03 6.41
N VAL A 49 -10.17 1.99 6.20
CA VAL A 49 -8.88 1.81 6.89
C VAL A 49 -7.93 2.97 6.55
N VAL A 50 -7.82 3.35 5.28
CA VAL A 50 -6.98 4.49 4.87
C VAL A 50 -7.47 5.78 5.54
N LEU A 51 -8.78 6.06 5.53
CA LEU A 51 -9.34 7.25 6.19
C LEU A 51 -9.08 7.26 7.71
N ALA A 52 -9.23 6.11 8.38
CA ALA A 52 -8.99 5.99 9.81
C ALA A 52 -7.51 6.24 10.18
N LEU A 53 -6.58 5.73 9.36
CA LEU A 53 -5.15 5.97 9.53
C LEU A 53 -4.79 7.45 9.27
N SER A 54 -5.35 8.05 8.22
CA SER A 54 -5.14 9.47 7.92
C SER A 54 -5.65 10.41 9.02
N HIS A 55 -6.78 10.07 9.66
CA HIS A 55 -7.31 10.84 10.79
C HIS A 55 -6.36 10.84 12.00
N HIS A 56 -5.69 9.71 12.29
CA HIS A 56 -4.74 9.60 13.41
C HIS A 56 -3.35 10.15 13.10
N ALA A 57 -2.98 10.28 11.82
CA ALA A 57 -1.73 10.92 11.42
C ALA A 57 -1.71 12.43 11.75
N PHE A 58 -2.89 13.04 11.90
CA PHE A 58 -2.99 14.39 12.44
C PHE A 58 -2.93 14.32 13.97
N MET A 59 -1.73 14.42 14.54
CA MET A 59 -1.55 14.65 15.97
C MET A 59 -1.70 16.16 16.22
N PRO A 60 -2.84 16.67 16.73
CA PRO A 60 -3.13 18.11 16.88
C PRO A 60 -2.26 18.84 17.93
N GLY A 61 -1.14 18.26 18.35
CA GLY A 61 -0.23 18.83 19.36
C GLY A 61 1.24 18.74 19.00
N LEU A 62 1.62 18.23 17.82
CA LEU A 62 3.02 18.20 17.41
C LEU A 62 3.43 19.62 17.02
N GLN A 63 4.26 20.27 17.85
CA GLN A 63 4.81 21.56 17.45
C GLN A 63 5.71 21.36 16.23
N PRO A 64 5.55 22.16 15.17
CA PRO A 64 6.25 21.95 13.91
C PRO A 64 7.73 22.30 13.99
N ARG A 65 8.17 22.98 15.07
CA ARG A 65 9.55 23.44 15.24
C ARG A 65 10.15 22.93 16.53
N LEU A 66 11.42 22.54 16.45
CA LEU A 66 12.20 22.04 17.59
C LEU A 66 12.36 23.08 18.72
N ARG A 67 12.34 24.38 18.39
CA ARG A 67 12.41 25.44 19.41
C ARG A 67 11.16 25.53 20.30
N ASP A 68 10.00 25.16 19.78
CA ASP A 68 8.72 25.27 20.50
C ASP A 68 8.59 24.18 21.59
N VAL A 69 9.37 23.09 21.46
CA VAL A 69 9.54 22.04 22.48
C VAL A 69 10.72 22.30 23.42
N GLY A 70 11.38 23.45 23.33
CA GLY A 70 12.51 23.84 24.20
C GLY A 70 13.87 23.28 23.81
N ILE A 71 14.06 22.80 22.57
CA ILE A 71 15.37 22.32 22.09
C ILE A 71 16.18 23.51 21.57
N GLY A 72 17.28 23.81 22.27
CA GLY A 72 18.27 24.80 21.85
C GLY A 72 19.09 24.35 20.63
N GLU A 73 19.64 25.30 19.86
CA GLU A 73 20.44 25.03 18.66
C GLU A 73 21.70 24.21 18.96
N GLU A 74 22.26 24.36 20.16
CA GLU A 74 23.42 23.63 20.67
C GLU A 74 23.18 22.11 20.79
N HIS A 75 21.93 21.68 20.96
CA HIS A 75 21.57 20.27 21.07
C HIS A 75 21.47 19.57 19.72
N LEU A 76 21.32 20.32 18.62
CA LEU A 76 21.11 19.77 17.28
C LEU A 76 22.30 18.91 16.81
N ALA A 77 23.53 19.34 17.12
CA ALA A 77 24.74 18.58 16.81
C ALA A 77 24.79 17.25 17.59
N GLY A 78 24.37 17.25 18.85
CA GLY A 78 24.23 16.04 19.65
C GLY A 78 23.18 15.09 19.06
N MET A 79 22.00 15.62 18.70
CA MET A 79 20.92 14.84 18.10
C MET A 79 21.32 14.21 16.76
N ALA A 80 22.00 14.96 15.88
CA ALA A 80 22.54 14.43 14.62
C ALA A 80 23.48 13.25 14.87
N ARG A 81 24.42 13.39 15.82
CA ARG A 81 25.35 12.32 16.19
C ARG A 81 24.64 11.10 16.79
N HIS A 82 23.58 11.30 17.57
CA HIS A 82 22.77 10.21 18.11
C HIS A 82 21.94 9.52 17.02
N ALA A 83 21.42 10.26 16.05
CA ALA A 83 20.71 9.69 14.89
C ALA A 83 21.63 8.76 14.08
N MET A 84 22.93 9.08 13.98
CA MET A 84 23.90 8.21 13.30
C MET A 84 24.10 6.84 13.98
N LYS A 85 23.72 6.71 15.25
CA LYS A 85 23.77 5.42 15.99
C LYS A 85 22.55 4.53 15.71
N GLN A 86 21.53 5.04 15.02
CA GLN A 86 20.32 4.28 14.71
C GLN A 86 20.50 3.48 13.42
N THR A 87 21.29 2.40 13.50
CA THR A 87 21.70 1.61 12.32
C THR A 87 20.53 1.03 11.53
N GLN A 88 19.47 0.57 12.20
CA GLN A 88 18.29 0.03 11.52
C GLN A 88 17.51 1.09 10.73
N LEU A 89 17.43 2.33 11.23
CA LEU A 89 16.75 3.40 10.51
C LEU A 89 17.56 3.88 9.31
N LEU A 90 18.89 3.93 9.44
CA LEU A 90 19.78 4.31 8.34
C LEU A 90 19.81 3.26 7.23
N LEU A 91 19.83 1.96 7.57
CA LEU A 91 19.77 0.87 6.58
C LEU A 91 18.45 0.84 5.82
N ASN A 92 17.34 1.22 6.48
CA ASN A 92 16.02 1.30 5.85
C ASN A 92 15.76 2.65 5.17
N ASN A 93 16.69 3.60 5.23
CA ASN A 93 16.55 4.89 4.56
C ASN A 93 16.97 4.72 3.09
N PRO A 94 16.10 5.01 2.11
CA PRO A 94 16.44 4.89 0.69
C PRO A 94 17.56 5.85 0.26
N ARG A 95 17.84 6.90 1.04
CA ARG A 95 18.93 7.83 0.82
C ARG A 95 20.08 7.51 1.78
N GLU A 96 21.31 7.54 1.28
CA GLU A 96 22.50 7.55 2.14
C GLU A 96 22.54 8.86 2.93
N VAL A 97 22.46 8.77 4.26
CA VAL A 97 22.41 9.93 5.15
C VAL A 97 23.73 10.01 5.92
N THR A 98 24.43 11.13 5.76
CA THR A 98 25.63 11.45 6.56
C THR A 98 25.26 12.28 7.80
N GLU A 99 26.18 12.41 8.76
CA GLU A 99 25.97 13.26 9.96
C GLU A 99 25.67 14.73 9.57
N ALA A 100 26.31 15.22 8.50
CA ALA A 100 26.08 16.56 7.97
C ALA A 100 24.67 16.73 7.38
N ASP A 101 24.17 15.71 6.68
CA ASP A 101 22.79 15.70 6.17
C ASP A 101 21.79 15.70 7.32
N ALA A 102 22.00 14.85 8.33
CA ALA A 102 21.14 14.78 9.51
C ALA A 102 21.12 16.13 10.27
N LEU A 103 22.28 16.77 10.42
CA LEU A 103 22.37 18.10 11.01
C LEU A 103 21.61 19.15 10.18
N SER A 104 21.71 19.09 8.85
CA SER A 104 20.98 20.01 7.97
C SER A 104 19.46 19.85 8.12
N ILE A 105 18.98 18.62 8.29
CA ILE A 105 17.56 18.31 8.51
C ILE A 105 17.09 18.86 9.86
N TYR A 106 17.87 18.66 10.93
CA TYR A 106 17.55 19.20 12.24
C TYR A 106 17.57 20.74 12.27
N LYS A 107 18.50 21.37 11.55
CA LYS A 107 18.52 22.83 11.38
C LYS A 107 17.33 23.36 10.60
N ALA A 108 16.88 22.63 9.57
CA ALA A 108 15.70 23.01 8.80
C ALA A 108 14.38 22.86 9.60
N ALA A 109 14.36 21.97 10.60
CA ALA A 109 13.22 21.70 11.48
C ALA A 109 13.21 22.55 12.77
N TRP A 110 14.19 23.42 12.97
CA TRP A 110 14.28 24.36 14.11
C TRP A 110 13.64 25.72 13.76
#